data_AF-A0A1J4SSU6-F1
#
_entry.id   AF-A0A1J4SSU6-F1
#
_cell.length_a   1.000
_cell.length_b   1.000
_cell.length_c   1.000
_cell.angle_alpha   90.00
_cell.angle_beta   90.00
_cell.angle_gamma   90.00
#
_symmetry.space_group_name_H-M   'P 1'
#
loop_
_entity.id
_entity.type
_entity.pdbx_description
1 polymer ?
#
loop_
_entity_poly.entity_id
_entity_poly.type
_entity_poly.pdbx_seq_one_letter_code
_entity_poly.pdbx_strand_id
1 'polypeptide(L)'
;MKTIFKKGTIVFEEGSRGSEAYLISSGKVRVFRTKNGLKVPLAVLGQNQIFGEMGMIDERPRSASVEALEDTEAVVVGPDDFAALSSSDPELFMFILKTIFERLRNVNQRVLDLSMALPRENYMEGKVFISGLTPEASAVLDGAELELKKFPFKVGRKTVNFMKDVFSHNDLYIQDKEPFSVSKNHFAIESRATGFFVVDRGSAAGTTVNGILIGGASEKSETELNKGENLLTAGAEGSKFKFKVELR
;
A
#
# COMPACT_ATOMS: atom_id res chain seq x y z
N MET A 1 0.53 -31.12 4.26
CA MET A 1 -0.32 -32.08 5.02
C MET A 1 -1.79 -31.70 4.84
N LYS A 2 -2.74 -32.64 4.76
CA LYS A 2 -4.18 -32.32 4.66
C LYS A 2 -4.81 -32.17 6.05
N THR A 3 -5.72 -31.22 6.22
CA THR A 3 -6.50 -30.98 7.44
C THR A 3 -7.97 -30.75 7.12
N ILE A 4 -8.85 -31.05 8.09
CA ILE A 4 -10.30 -30.89 7.96
C ILE A 4 -10.81 -30.02 9.11
N PHE A 5 -11.54 -28.97 8.77
CA PHE A 5 -12.24 -28.10 9.71
C PHE A 5 -13.75 -28.35 9.61
N LYS A 6 -14.41 -28.61 10.74
CA LYS A 6 -15.87 -28.75 10.77
C LYS A 6 -16.54 -27.39 10.66
N LYS A 7 -17.77 -27.36 10.15
CA LYS A 7 -18.59 -26.14 10.14
C LYS A 7 -18.60 -25.47 11.53
N GLY A 8 -18.33 -24.17 11.55
CA GLY A 8 -18.27 -23.34 12.77
C GLY A 8 -16.92 -23.34 13.48
N THR A 9 -15.95 -24.16 13.06
CA THR A 9 -14.61 -24.14 13.63
C THR A 9 -13.90 -22.82 13.31
N ILE A 10 -13.42 -22.14 14.36
CA ILE A 10 -12.43 -21.06 14.22
C ILE A 10 -11.10 -21.71 13.91
N VAL A 11 -10.57 -21.46 12.71
CA VAL A 11 -9.29 -22.03 12.26
C VAL A 11 -8.14 -21.32 12.96
N PHE A 12 -8.19 -20.00 13.04
CA PHE A 12 -7.33 -19.16 13.87
C PHE A 12 -7.97 -17.80 14.10
N GLU A 13 -7.51 -17.11 15.14
CA GLU A 13 -7.95 -15.74 15.47
C GLU A 13 -6.97 -14.68 14.99
N GLU A 14 -7.50 -13.49 14.70
CA GLU A 14 -6.72 -12.26 14.49
C GLU A 14 -5.74 -12.04 15.65
N GLY A 15 -4.50 -11.63 15.32
CA GLY A 15 -3.45 -11.38 16.31
C GLY A 15 -2.78 -12.64 16.87
N SER A 16 -3.31 -13.83 16.57
CA SER A 16 -2.64 -15.08 16.95
C SER A 16 -1.36 -15.28 16.12
N ARG A 17 -0.43 -16.10 16.63
CA ARG A 17 0.78 -16.48 15.89
C ARG A 17 0.54 -17.79 15.16
N GLY A 18 1.00 -17.87 13.92
CA GLY A 18 1.02 -19.08 13.11
C GLY A 18 1.85 -18.84 11.85
N SER A 19 2.65 -19.83 11.47
CA SER A 19 3.61 -19.72 10.37
C SER A 19 3.16 -20.46 9.11
N GLU A 20 2.00 -21.11 9.16
CA GLU A 20 1.43 -21.89 8.06
C GLU A 20 0.30 -21.14 7.34
N ALA A 21 0.09 -21.47 6.07
CA ALA A 21 -1.09 -21.09 5.29
C ALA A 21 -1.90 -22.33 4.90
N TYR A 22 -3.11 -22.12 4.37
CA TYR A 22 -4.05 -23.18 4.06
C TYR A 22 -4.65 -22.99 2.67
N LEU A 23 -4.40 -23.91 1.75
CA LEU A 23 -5.06 -23.96 0.43
C LEU A 23 -6.31 -24.82 0.52
N ILE A 24 -7.49 -24.22 0.27
CA ILE A 24 -8.78 -24.91 0.38
C ILE A 24 -8.92 -25.89 -0.79
N SER A 25 -9.03 -27.19 -0.50
CA SER A 25 -9.32 -28.21 -1.51
C SER A 25 -10.83 -28.41 -1.70
N SER A 26 -11.62 -28.24 -0.65
CA SER A 26 -13.09 -28.23 -0.70
C SER A 26 -13.68 -27.48 0.50
N GLY A 27 -14.92 -26.98 0.36
CA GLY A 27 -15.62 -26.24 1.41
C GLY A 27 -15.48 -24.72 1.30
N LYS A 28 -15.86 -24.00 2.37
CA LYS A 28 -15.85 -22.54 2.47
C LYS A 28 -15.50 -22.05 3.87
N VAL A 29 -14.74 -20.96 3.93
CA VAL A 29 -14.42 -20.24 5.15
C VAL A 29 -14.79 -18.75 5.03
N ARG A 30 -15.07 -18.11 6.16
CA ARG A 30 -15.20 -16.66 6.28
C ARG A 30 -13.96 -16.09 6.94
N VAL A 31 -13.41 -15.03 6.35
CA VAL A 31 -12.38 -14.18 6.94
C VAL A 31 -13.06 -12.95 7.55
N PHE A 32 -12.74 -12.60 8.80
CA PHE A 32 -13.34 -11.47 9.49
C PHE A 32 -12.39 -10.84 10.51
N ARG A 33 -12.63 -9.58 10.86
CA ARG A 33 -11.99 -8.90 12.01
C ARG A 33 -13.03 -8.57 13.06
N THR A 34 -12.63 -8.46 14.31
CA THR A 34 -13.52 -8.03 15.38
C THR A 34 -13.28 -6.56 15.69
N LYS A 35 -14.29 -5.71 15.52
CA LYS A 35 -14.23 -4.29 15.87
C LYS A 35 -15.41 -3.94 16.77
N ASN A 36 -15.13 -3.37 17.95
CA ASN A 36 -16.15 -3.03 18.95
C ASN A 36 -17.11 -4.20 19.27
N GLY A 37 -16.58 -5.42 19.37
CA GLY A 37 -17.36 -6.64 19.62
C GLY A 37 -18.14 -7.19 18.41
N LEU A 38 -18.10 -6.52 17.25
CA LEU A 38 -18.78 -6.95 16.03
C LEU A 38 -17.81 -7.65 15.08
N LYS A 39 -18.22 -8.81 14.55
CA LYS A 39 -17.49 -9.52 13.48
C LYS A 39 -17.73 -8.78 12.15
N VAL A 40 -16.73 -8.06 11.68
CA VAL A 40 -16.73 -7.37 10.38
C VAL A 40 -16.21 -8.35 9.31
N PRO A 41 -17.07 -8.82 8.39
CA PRO A 41 -16.66 -9.78 7.36
C PRO A 41 -15.71 -9.10 6.35
N LEU A 42 -14.57 -9.73 6.11
CA LEU A 42 -13.60 -9.29 5.09
C LEU A 42 -13.75 -10.08 3.80
N ALA A 43 -13.98 -11.39 3.86
CA ALA A 43 -14.14 -12.22 2.67
C ALA A 43 -14.85 -13.54 3.00
N VAL A 44 -15.38 -14.19 1.96
CA VAL A 44 -15.70 -15.62 1.98
C VAL A 44 -14.81 -16.28 0.94
N LEU A 45 -14.13 -17.34 1.34
CA LEU A 45 -13.16 -18.07 0.52
C LEU A 45 -13.64 -19.50 0.33
N GLY A 46 -13.45 -20.06 -0.86
CA GLY A 46 -13.82 -21.43 -1.20
C GLY A 46 -12.70 -22.18 -1.90
N GLN A 47 -13.05 -23.25 -2.60
CA GLN A 47 -12.13 -24.14 -3.30
C GLN A 47 -11.07 -23.37 -4.13
N ASN A 48 -9.85 -23.87 -4.05
CA ASN A 48 -8.63 -23.35 -4.69
C ASN A 48 -8.21 -21.96 -4.21
N GLN A 49 -8.74 -21.48 -3.09
CA GLN A 49 -8.31 -20.23 -2.49
C GLN A 49 -7.48 -20.47 -1.23
N ILE A 50 -6.46 -19.64 -1.00
CA ILE A 50 -5.50 -19.79 0.11
C ILE A 50 -5.82 -18.85 1.28
N PHE A 51 -5.62 -19.20 2.55
CA PHE A 51 -5.74 -18.24 3.65
C PHE A 51 -4.63 -18.41 4.68
N GLY A 52 -4.36 -17.35 5.45
CA GLY A 52 -3.24 -17.32 6.39
C GLY A 52 -1.89 -17.05 5.73
N GLU A 53 -1.88 -16.81 4.41
CA GLU A 53 -0.70 -16.53 3.60
C GLU A 53 0.04 -15.27 4.06
N MET A 54 -0.68 -14.25 4.53
CA MET A 54 -0.06 -12.99 4.94
C MET A 54 0.91 -13.22 6.10
N GLY A 55 0.44 -13.78 7.22
CA GLY A 55 1.27 -14.04 8.41
C GLY A 55 2.38 -15.08 8.17
N MET A 56 2.18 -15.99 7.21
CA MET A 56 3.24 -16.91 6.78
C MET A 56 4.35 -16.18 5.99
N ILE A 57 3.98 -15.28 5.08
CA ILE A 57 4.92 -14.61 4.16
C ILE A 57 5.65 -13.44 4.83
N ASP A 58 4.95 -12.65 5.65
CA ASP A 58 5.49 -11.44 6.27
C ASP A 58 5.98 -11.64 7.71
N GLU A 59 5.83 -12.87 8.23
CA GLU A 59 6.18 -13.29 9.60
C GLU A 59 5.49 -12.44 10.69
N ARG A 60 4.29 -11.91 10.42
CA ARG A 60 3.49 -11.13 11.38
C ARG A 60 2.35 -11.95 11.98
N PRO A 61 1.77 -11.49 13.11
CA PRO A 61 0.53 -12.06 13.64
C PRO A 61 -0.59 -12.09 12.59
N ARG A 62 -1.52 -13.05 12.72
CA ARG A 62 -2.65 -13.22 11.79
C ARG A 62 -3.41 -11.90 11.62
N SER A 63 -3.55 -11.45 10.37
CA SER A 63 -4.19 -10.16 10.04
C SER A 63 -5.71 -10.14 10.24
N ALA A 64 -6.32 -11.33 10.34
CA ALA A 64 -7.76 -11.53 10.52
C ALA A 64 -8.04 -12.92 11.10
N SER A 65 -9.25 -13.11 11.63
CA SER A 65 -9.77 -14.42 12.05
C SER A 65 -10.36 -15.18 10.87
N VAL A 66 -10.33 -16.51 10.94
CA VAL A 66 -10.93 -17.40 9.92
C VAL A 66 -11.85 -18.42 10.58
N GLU A 67 -13.06 -18.58 10.03
CA GLU A 67 -14.09 -19.52 10.51
C GLU A 67 -14.62 -20.36 9.36
N ALA A 68 -14.70 -21.68 9.53
CA ALA A 68 -15.30 -22.57 8.55
C ALA A 68 -16.83 -22.36 8.47
N LEU A 69 -17.35 -22.03 7.29
CA LEU A 69 -18.80 -21.86 7.05
C LEU A 69 -19.51 -23.18 6.73
N GLU A 70 -18.75 -24.15 6.25
CA GLU A 70 -19.12 -25.55 6.01
C GLU A 70 -17.92 -26.45 6.29
N ASP A 71 -18.11 -27.76 6.30
CA ASP A 71 -16.99 -28.71 6.42
C ASP A 71 -15.97 -28.43 5.31
N THR A 72 -14.75 -28.09 5.71
CA THR A 72 -13.71 -27.55 4.83
C THR A 72 -12.46 -28.41 4.92
N GLU A 73 -12.01 -28.92 3.77
CA GLU A 73 -10.71 -29.59 3.65
C GLU A 73 -9.68 -28.59 3.10
N ALA A 74 -8.50 -28.57 3.71
CA ALA A 74 -7.41 -27.71 3.28
C ALA A 74 -6.07 -28.43 3.32
N VAL A 75 -5.17 -28.02 2.43
CA VAL A 75 -3.75 -28.40 2.47
C VAL A 75 -2.99 -27.34 3.24
N VAL A 76 -2.30 -27.75 4.29
CA VAL A 76 -1.37 -26.93 5.06
C VAL A 76 -0.11 -26.71 4.22
N VAL A 77 0.28 -25.45 4.09
CA VAL A 77 1.45 -24.96 3.35
C VAL A 77 2.35 -24.23 4.35
N GLY A 78 3.59 -24.71 4.53
CA GLY A 78 4.60 -24.01 5.33
C GLY A 78 5.36 -22.95 4.53
N PRO A 79 6.20 -22.11 5.19
CA PRO A 79 7.04 -21.12 4.53
C PRO A 79 8.01 -21.77 3.53
N ASP A 80 8.65 -22.87 3.93
CA ASP A 80 9.60 -23.61 3.10
C ASP A 80 8.91 -24.27 1.90
N ASP A 81 7.70 -24.84 2.12
CA ASP A 81 6.89 -25.41 1.05
C ASP A 81 6.54 -24.32 0.02
N PHE A 82 6.13 -23.14 0.51
CA PHE A 82 5.76 -22.02 -0.35
C PHE A 82 6.94 -21.48 -1.15
N ALA A 83 8.12 -21.36 -0.53
CA ALA A 83 9.34 -20.95 -1.21
C ALA A 83 9.74 -21.97 -2.29
N ALA A 84 9.65 -23.27 -1.98
CA ALA A 84 9.97 -24.35 -2.89
C ALA A 84 9.02 -24.43 -4.10
N LEU A 85 7.73 -24.08 -3.94
CA LEU A 85 6.73 -24.12 -5.02
C LEU A 85 7.15 -23.33 -6.25
N SER A 86 7.90 -22.24 -6.09
CA SER A 86 8.42 -21.45 -7.22
C SER A 86 9.28 -22.26 -8.20
N SER A 87 9.92 -23.33 -7.72
CA SER A 87 10.82 -24.18 -8.49
C SER A 87 10.28 -25.60 -8.69
N SER A 88 9.53 -26.14 -7.73
CA SER A 88 9.04 -27.52 -7.77
C SER A 88 7.70 -27.67 -8.51
N ASP A 89 6.83 -26.66 -8.45
CA ASP A 89 5.56 -26.64 -9.17
C ASP A 89 5.19 -25.19 -9.59
N PRO A 90 5.81 -24.68 -10.66
CA PRO A 90 5.60 -23.30 -11.11
C PRO A 90 4.16 -23.00 -11.51
N GLU A 91 3.40 -24.00 -11.96
CA GLU A 91 1.99 -23.84 -12.32
C GLU A 91 1.14 -23.57 -11.09
N LEU A 92 1.32 -24.34 -10.02
CA LEU A 92 0.66 -24.11 -8.74
C LEU A 92 1.07 -22.78 -8.11
N PHE A 93 2.35 -22.42 -8.20
CA PHE A 93 2.83 -21.12 -7.73
C PHE A 93 2.14 -19.94 -8.46
N MET A 94 2.09 -20.00 -9.79
CA MET A 94 1.38 -19.00 -10.60
C MET A 94 -0.12 -18.98 -10.33
N PHE A 95 -0.72 -20.13 -10.04
CA PHE A 95 -2.13 -20.22 -9.65
C PHE A 95 -2.42 -19.51 -8.32
N ILE A 96 -1.57 -19.71 -7.31
CA ILE A 96 -1.67 -19.01 -6.02
C ILE A 96 -1.51 -17.50 -6.22
N LEU A 97 -0.52 -17.06 -7.01
CA LEU A 97 -0.33 -15.64 -7.31
C LEU A 97 -1.55 -15.01 -7.99
N LYS A 98 -2.14 -15.68 -9.00
CA LYS A 98 -3.39 -15.24 -9.64
C LYS A 98 -4.50 -15.08 -8.61
N THR A 99 -4.64 -16.02 -7.69
CA THR A 99 -5.65 -15.96 -6.63
C THR A 99 -5.46 -14.75 -5.71
N ILE A 100 -4.22 -14.42 -5.35
CA ILE A 100 -3.89 -13.24 -4.55
C ILE A 100 -4.19 -11.95 -5.32
N PHE A 101 -3.83 -11.88 -6.61
CA PHE A 101 -4.14 -10.71 -7.44
C PHE A 101 -5.64 -10.47 -7.60
N GLU A 102 -6.43 -11.53 -7.76
CA GLU A 102 -7.88 -11.43 -7.89
C GLU A 102 -8.51 -10.93 -6.59
N ARG A 103 -7.98 -11.34 -5.44
CA ARG A 103 -8.39 -10.78 -4.14
C ARG A 103 -8.02 -9.32 -4.01
N LEU A 104 -6.82 -8.93 -4.42
CA LEU A 104 -6.39 -7.54 -4.39
C LEU A 104 -7.32 -6.67 -5.24
N ARG A 105 -7.71 -7.13 -6.44
CA ARG A 105 -8.70 -6.44 -7.27
C ARG A 105 -10.05 -6.32 -6.57
N ASN A 106 -10.54 -7.38 -5.93
CA ASN A 106 -11.82 -7.36 -5.21
C ASN A 106 -11.79 -6.43 -3.98
N VAL A 107 -10.67 -6.39 -3.24
CA VAL A 107 -10.49 -5.46 -2.11
C VAL A 107 -10.46 -4.02 -2.64
N ASN A 108 -9.69 -3.74 -3.69
CA ASN A 108 -9.65 -2.41 -4.30
C ASN A 108 -11.02 -1.97 -4.81
N GLN A 109 -11.79 -2.87 -5.43
CA GLN A 109 -13.15 -2.58 -5.86
C GLN A 109 -14.07 -2.24 -4.69
N ARG A 110 -14.00 -2.99 -3.58
CA ARG A 110 -14.78 -2.67 -2.38
C ARG A 110 -14.39 -1.35 -1.74
N VAL A 111 -13.11 -1.00 -1.75
CA VAL A 111 -12.65 0.32 -1.30
C VAL A 111 -13.22 1.41 -2.20
N LEU A 112 -13.23 1.21 -3.52
CA LEU A 112 -13.88 2.12 -4.47
C LEU A 112 -15.39 2.22 -4.20
N ASP A 113 -16.10 1.11 -4.07
CA ASP A 113 -17.55 1.10 -3.83
C ASP A 113 -17.92 1.78 -2.50
N LEU A 114 -17.13 1.53 -1.44
CA LEU A 114 -17.26 2.23 -0.15
C LEU A 114 -16.95 3.73 -0.28
N SER A 115 -15.92 4.10 -1.05
CA SER A 115 -15.59 5.50 -1.32
C SER A 115 -16.65 6.22 -2.16
N MET A 116 -17.41 5.48 -2.99
CA MET A 116 -18.54 6.00 -3.76
C MET A 116 -19.84 6.10 -2.95
N ALA A 117 -20.00 5.25 -1.92
CA ALA A 117 -21.17 5.23 -1.02
C ALA A 117 -21.05 6.20 0.17
N LEU A 118 -19.82 6.55 0.57
CA LEU A 118 -19.58 7.75 1.35
C LEU A 118 -19.87 8.97 0.44
N PRO A 119 -20.40 10.10 0.97
CA PRO A 119 -20.39 11.34 0.18
C PRO A 119 -18.96 11.49 -0.33
N ARG A 120 -18.80 11.62 -1.67
CA ARG A 120 -17.48 11.84 -2.29
C ARG A 120 -16.74 12.75 -1.33
N GLU A 121 -15.61 12.31 -0.76
CA GLU A 121 -14.76 13.24 -0.02
C GLU A 121 -14.67 14.45 -0.93
N ASN A 122 -15.28 15.57 -0.53
CA ASN A 122 -15.42 16.71 -1.43
C ASN A 122 -13.97 17.04 -1.80
N TYR A 123 -13.51 16.71 -3.00
CA TYR A 123 -12.16 17.08 -3.36
C TYR A 123 -12.18 18.60 -3.41
N MET A 124 -11.24 19.25 -2.72
CA MET A 124 -11.10 20.68 -2.86
C MET A 124 -10.93 21.00 -4.34
N GLU A 125 -11.83 21.83 -4.86
CA GLU A 125 -11.69 22.39 -6.20
C GLU A 125 -10.54 23.40 -6.15
N GLY A 126 -9.56 23.22 -7.03
CA GLY A 126 -8.38 24.08 -7.11
C GLY A 126 -7.37 23.48 -8.07
N LYS A 127 -6.55 24.34 -8.67
CA LYS A 127 -5.47 23.89 -9.55
C LYS A 127 -4.17 23.84 -8.75
N VAL A 128 -3.57 22.67 -8.70
CA VAL A 128 -2.27 22.48 -8.04
C VAL A 128 -1.19 22.35 -9.10
N PHE A 129 -0.16 23.16 -8.97
CA PHE A 129 0.99 23.14 -9.86
C PHE A 129 2.24 22.77 -9.07
N ILE A 130 3.14 21.98 -9.67
CA ILE A 130 4.46 21.69 -9.10
C ILE A 130 5.55 22.13 -10.09
N SER A 131 6.59 22.79 -9.59
CA SER A 131 7.77 23.19 -10.37
C SER A 131 9.06 22.96 -9.57
N GLY A 132 10.19 22.78 -10.25
CA GLY A 132 11.50 22.63 -9.58
C GLY A 132 12.14 23.98 -9.24
N LEU A 133 12.68 24.11 -8.02
CA LEU A 133 13.42 25.29 -7.56
C LEU A 133 14.95 25.14 -7.69
N THR A 134 15.41 23.91 -7.88
CA THR A 134 16.81 23.57 -8.14
C THR A 134 16.95 22.99 -9.54
N PRO A 135 18.16 23.00 -10.14
CA PRO A 135 18.41 22.33 -11.41
C PRO A 135 17.99 20.86 -11.41
N GLU A 136 18.25 20.14 -10.31
CA GLU A 136 17.89 18.73 -10.16
C GLU A 136 16.38 18.51 -10.10
N ALA A 137 15.65 19.34 -9.34
CA ALA A 137 14.19 19.24 -9.26
C ALA A 137 13.51 19.70 -10.57
N SER A 138 14.08 20.71 -11.23
CA SER A 138 13.57 21.20 -12.50
C SER A 138 13.74 20.16 -13.61
N ALA A 139 14.88 19.46 -13.64
CA ALA A 139 15.11 18.35 -14.55
C ALA A 139 14.15 17.17 -14.36
N VAL A 140 13.61 16.96 -13.14
CA VAL A 140 12.58 15.93 -12.89
C VAL A 140 11.26 16.24 -13.61
N LEU A 141 10.99 17.52 -13.87
CA LEU A 141 9.78 18.03 -14.51
C LEU A 141 10.03 18.55 -15.93
N ASP A 142 11.15 18.13 -16.55
CA ASP A 142 11.58 18.57 -17.88
C ASP A 142 11.64 20.11 -18.04
N GLY A 143 11.96 20.82 -16.94
CA GLY A 143 12.07 22.28 -16.91
C GLY A 143 10.73 23.03 -16.84
N ALA A 144 9.61 22.33 -16.79
CA ALA A 144 8.27 22.92 -16.83
C ALA A 144 7.56 22.90 -15.47
N GLU A 145 6.53 23.74 -15.35
CA GLU A 145 5.52 23.63 -14.32
C GLU A 145 4.51 22.54 -14.72
N LEU A 146 4.20 21.62 -13.82
CA LEU A 146 3.26 20.52 -14.04
C LEU A 146 1.96 20.74 -13.26
N GLU A 147 0.83 20.74 -13.96
CA GLU A 147 -0.51 20.73 -13.35
C GLU A 147 -0.85 19.31 -12.85
N LEU A 148 -1.17 19.18 -11.56
CA LEU A 148 -1.57 17.92 -10.95
C LEU A 148 -3.07 17.68 -11.18
N LYS A 149 -3.39 16.78 -12.10
CA LYS A 149 -4.77 16.45 -12.48
C LYS A 149 -5.35 15.24 -11.74
N LYS A 150 -4.54 14.56 -10.93
CA LYS A 150 -4.94 13.37 -10.18
C LYS A 150 -4.35 13.41 -8.79
N PHE A 151 -5.16 12.98 -7.82
CA PHE A 151 -4.76 12.86 -6.42
C PHE A 151 -5.14 11.46 -5.91
N PRO A 152 -4.34 10.86 -5.00
CA PRO A 152 -3.05 11.35 -4.53
C PRO A 152 -1.99 11.35 -5.65
N PHE A 153 -1.21 12.43 -5.76
CA PHE A 153 -0.09 12.53 -6.69
C PHE A 153 1.20 12.08 -5.99
N LYS A 154 1.67 10.88 -6.35
CA LYS A 154 2.72 10.14 -5.64
C LYS A 154 4.10 10.44 -6.21
N VAL A 155 5.04 10.79 -5.34
CA VAL A 155 6.43 11.08 -5.71
C VAL A 155 7.37 10.12 -5.02
N GLY A 156 8.41 9.68 -5.73
CA GLY A 156 9.46 8.87 -5.14
C GLY A 156 10.65 8.67 -6.07
N ARG A 157 11.69 8.01 -5.57
CA ARG A 157 12.93 7.79 -6.33
C ARG A 157 12.75 6.75 -7.43
N LYS A 158 13.24 7.05 -8.64
CA LYS A 158 13.37 6.09 -9.75
C LYS A 158 14.37 5.00 -9.37
N THR A 159 14.04 3.73 -9.59
CA THR A 159 15.03 2.66 -9.49
C THR A 159 15.39 2.14 -10.88
N VAL A 160 16.60 1.60 -11.01
CA VAL A 160 17.12 1.09 -12.28
C VAL A 160 16.74 -0.38 -12.50
N ASN A 161 16.15 -1.03 -11.49
CA ASN A 161 15.87 -2.46 -11.51
C ASN A 161 14.36 -2.71 -11.52
N PHE A 162 13.85 -3.15 -12.67
CA PHE A 162 12.45 -3.47 -12.92
C PHE A 162 11.81 -4.36 -11.83
N MET A 163 12.54 -5.35 -11.30
CA MET A 163 12.04 -6.24 -10.23
C MET A 163 11.82 -5.50 -8.90
N LYS A 164 12.54 -4.41 -8.64
CA LYS A 164 12.39 -3.59 -7.42
C LYS A 164 11.28 -2.53 -7.55
N ASP A 165 10.78 -2.27 -8.76
CA ASP A 165 9.76 -1.24 -9.05
C ASP A 165 8.34 -1.78 -9.16
N VAL A 166 8.13 -3.10 -9.25
CA VAL A 166 6.79 -3.72 -9.32
C VAL A 166 5.88 -3.28 -8.16
N PHE A 167 6.46 -2.93 -7.01
CA PHE A 167 5.73 -2.46 -5.83
C PHE A 167 5.68 -0.92 -5.69
N SER A 168 6.40 -0.17 -6.52
CA SER A 168 6.50 1.31 -6.45
C SER A 168 5.60 1.95 -7.50
N HIS A 169 4.40 2.37 -7.11
CA HIS A 169 3.44 3.07 -7.99
C HIS A 169 3.50 4.58 -7.74
N ASN A 170 4.45 5.28 -8.39
CA ASN A 170 4.56 6.74 -8.33
C ASN A 170 4.10 7.38 -9.64
N ASP A 171 3.64 8.62 -9.53
CA ASP A 171 3.26 9.47 -10.65
C ASP A 171 4.42 10.32 -11.15
N LEU A 172 5.36 10.63 -10.25
CA LEU A 172 6.62 11.30 -10.56
C LEU A 172 7.80 10.54 -9.95
N TYR A 173 8.79 10.26 -10.79
CA TYR A 173 10.01 9.56 -10.38
C TYR A 173 11.22 10.49 -10.39
N ILE A 174 11.85 10.66 -9.23
CA ILE A 174 13.05 11.47 -9.04
C ILE A 174 14.29 10.65 -9.36
N GLN A 175 15.14 11.14 -10.26
CA GLN A 175 16.44 10.54 -10.55
C GLN A 175 17.48 11.00 -9.53
N ASP A 176 17.58 10.24 -8.44
CA ASP A 176 18.52 10.48 -7.36
C ASP A 176 19.68 9.47 -7.38
N LYS A 177 20.89 9.95 -7.08
CA LYS A 177 22.14 9.18 -7.14
C LYS A 177 22.69 8.95 -5.73
N GLU A 178 23.53 7.93 -5.56
CA GLU A 178 24.11 7.65 -4.24
C GLU A 178 25.05 8.77 -3.77
N PRO A 179 25.00 9.16 -2.47
CA PRO A 179 24.07 8.67 -1.44
C PRO A 179 22.64 9.22 -1.62
N PHE A 180 21.65 8.33 -1.57
CA PHE A 180 20.26 8.70 -1.86
C PHE A 180 19.68 9.61 -0.78
N SER A 181 19.12 10.74 -1.21
CA SER A 181 18.32 11.65 -0.38
C SER A 181 16.82 11.31 -0.42
N VAL A 182 16.35 10.68 -1.51
CA VAL A 182 14.94 10.40 -1.77
C VAL A 182 14.64 8.90 -1.67
N SER A 183 13.57 8.57 -0.96
CA SER A 183 13.08 7.19 -0.80
C SER A 183 12.25 6.74 -2.02
N LYS A 184 12.12 5.42 -2.24
CA LYS A 184 11.36 4.87 -3.38
C LYS A 184 9.88 5.27 -3.36
N ASN A 185 9.28 5.30 -2.18
CA ASN A 185 8.02 5.97 -1.90
C ASN A 185 8.37 7.10 -0.94
N HIS A 186 8.22 8.35 -1.36
CA HIS A 186 8.73 9.48 -0.59
C HIS A 186 7.59 10.31 0.01
N PHE A 187 6.81 10.99 -0.82
CA PHE A 187 5.61 11.71 -0.38
C PHE A 187 4.50 11.59 -1.42
N ALA A 188 3.30 12.02 -1.06
CA ALA A 188 2.22 12.33 -1.99
C ALA A 188 1.64 13.70 -1.70
N ILE A 189 1.07 14.32 -2.73
CA ILE A 189 0.14 15.44 -2.56
C ILE A 189 -1.26 14.85 -2.60
N GLU A 190 -2.07 15.11 -1.59
CA GLU A 190 -3.44 14.63 -1.47
C GLU A 190 -4.42 15.79 -1.53
N SER A 191 -5.58 15.56 -2.11
CA SER A 191 -6.72 16.47 -2.05
C SER A 191 -7.74 15.89 -1.09
N ARG A 192 -8.18 16.68 -0.11
CA ARG A 192 -9.21 16.31 0.87
C ARG A 192 -10.26 17.43 0.91
N ALA A 193 -11.35 17.23 1.65
CA ALA A 193 -12.42 18.23 1.80
C ALA A 193 -12.00 19.53 2.48
N THR A 194 -10.93 19.49 3.27
CA THR A 194 -10.46 20.65 4.02
C THR A 194 -9.35 21.42 3.31
N GLY A 195 -8.65 20.82 2.35
CA GLY A 195 -7.47 21.42 1.73
C GLY A 195 -6.65 20.41 0.93
N PHE A 196 -5.47 20.87 0.49
CA PHE A 196 -4.44 20.03 -0.08
C PHE A 196 -3.36 19.75 0.96
N PHE A 197 -2.85 18.52 0.98
CA PHE A 197 -1.89 18.06 1.99
C PHE A 197 -0.68 17.44 1.32
N VAL A 198 0.48 17.59 1.95
CA VAL A 198 1.64 16.74 1.67
C VAL A 198 1.69 15.67 2.72
N VAL A 199 1.76 14.41 2.29
CA VAL A 199 1.75 13.23 3.16
C VAL A 199 3.02 12.42 2.90
N ASP A 200 3.78 12.14 3.95
CA ASP A 200 4.94 11.27 3.90
C ASP A 200 4.52 9.81 3.66
N ARG A 201 5.29 9.09 2.85
CA ARG A 201 4.99 7.71 2.44
C ARG A 201 6.00 6.70 2.99
N GLY A 202 6.51 6.96 4.18
CA GLY A 202 7.53 6.14 4.84
C GLY A 202 8.93 6.49 4.37
N SER A 203 9.21 7.78 4.17
CA SER A 203 10.54 8.19 3.75
C SER A 203 11.56 8.13 4.90
N ALA A 204 12.80 7.78 4.58
CA ALA A 204 13.86 7.66 5.57
C ALA A 204 14.33 9.03 6.11
N ALA A 205 14.37 10.05 5.25
CA ALA A 205 14.88 11.38 5.59
C ALA A 205 13.77 12.43 5.82
N GLY A 206 12.51 12.07 5.59
CA GLY A 206 11.39 12.99 5.65
C GLY A 206 11.26 13.89 4.41
N THR A 207 10.21 14.71 4.43
CA THR A 207 9.97 15.81 3.49
C THR A 207 9.75 17.07 4.32
N THR A 208 10.42 18.17 3.97
CA THR A 208 10.19 19.47 4.60
C THR A 208 9.23 20.29 3.75
N VAL A 209 8.16 20.81 4.36
CA VAL A 209 7.14 21.64 3.70
C VAL A 209 6.98 22.93 4.48
N ASN A 210 7.28 24.08 3.88
CA ASN A 210 7.25 25.39 4.54
C ASN A 210 8.00 25.42 5.89
N GLY A 211 9.14 24.70 5.98
CA GLY A 211 9.95 24.56 7.19
C GLY A 211 9.48 23.48 8.18
N ILE A 212 8.34 22.83 7.93
CA ILE A 212 7.82 21.74 8.76
C ILE A 212 8.31 20.39 8.20
N LEU A 213 9.07 19.64 9.00
CA LEU A 213 9.47 18.27 8.66
C LEU A 213 8.33 17.28 8.92
N ILE A 214 7.99 16.49 7.91
CA ILE A 214 7.08 15.34 7.99
C ILE A 214 7.81 14.05 7.59
N GLY A 215 7.48 12.93 8.24
CA GLY A 215 8.19 11.66 8.04
C GLY A 215 9.62 11.65 8.57
N GLY A 216 10.39 10.63 8.18
CA GLY A 216 11.76 10.44 8.69
C GLY A 216 11.79 10.34 10.22
N ALA A 217 12.42 11.31 10.87
CA ALA A 217 12.50 11.41 12.34
C ALA A 217 11.35 12.21 13.00
N SER A 218 10.42 12.76 12.21
CA SER A 218 9.28 13.54 12.71
C SER A 218 8.14 12.65 13.18
N GLU A 219 7.42 13.08 14.23
CA GLU A 219 6.16 12.46 14.65
C GLU A 219 4.98 12.81 13.71
N LYS A 220 5.13 13.86 12.89
CA LYS A 220 4.12 14.24 11.90
C LYS A 220 4.31 13.44 10.62
N SER A 221 3.23 12.84 10.12
CA SER A 221 3.22 12.17 8.82
C SER A 221 2.71 13.07 7.69
N GLU A 222 2.15 14.23 7.99
CA GLU A 222 1.53 15.12 7.00
C GLU A 222 1.47 16.57 7.45
N THR A 223 1.27 17.47 6.49
CA THR A 223 0.98 18.89 6.74
C THR A 223 0.16 19.48 5.60
N GLU A 224 -0.68 20.45 5.94
CA GLU A 224 -1.52 21.17 4.98
C GLU A 224 -0.69 22.16 4.14
N LEU A 225 -1.08 22.33 2.88
CA LEU A 225 -0.55 23.34 1.97
C LEU A 225 -1.31 24.65 2.12
N ASN A 226 -0.57 25.75 2.19
CA ASN A 226 -1.12 27.10 2.19
C ASN A 226 -1.67 27.46 0.80
N LYS A 227 -2.66 28.37 0.75
CA LYS A 227 -3.06 29.00 -0.51
C LYS A 227 -1.86 29.73 -1.14
N GLY A 228 -1.71 29.63 -2.46
CA GLY A 228 -0.57 30.19 -3.17
C GLY A 228 0.67 29.30 -3.07
N GLU A 229 1.83 29.90 -2.79
CA GLU A 229 3.14 29.24 -2.87
C GLU A 229 3.47 28.41 -1.62
N ASN A 230 4.00 27.20 -1.85
CA ASN A 230 4.51 26.30 -0.83
C ASN A 230 5.88 25.74 -1.26
N LEU A 231 6.82 25.69 -0.33
CA LEU A 231 8.17 25.20 -0.57
C LEU A 231 8.34 23.80 -0.01
N LEU A 232 8.69 22.85 -0.89
CA LEU A 232 8.89 21.45 -0.56
C LEU A 232 10.37 21.07 -0.76
N THR A 233 10.95 20.33 0.18
CA THR A 233 12.26 19.70 0.03
C THR A 233 12.10 18.20 0.28
N ALA A 234 12.35 17.40 -0.75
CA ALA A 234 12.28 15.94 -0.68
C ALA A 234 13.62 15.40 -0.13
N GLY A 235 13.63 14.88 1.09
CA GLY A 235 14.81 14.42 1.81
C GLY A 235 15.22 15.38 2.92
N ALA A 236 16.43 15.20 3.45
CA ALA A 236 16.98 16.08 4.48
C ALA A 236 17.09 17.54 3.99
N GLU A 237 17.28 18.48 4.90
CA GLU A 237 17.35 19.93 4.62
C GLU A 237 18.37 20.31 3.51
N GLY A 238 19.47 19.56 3.40
CA GLY A 238 20.49 19.72 2.36
C GLY A 238 20.16 19.07 1.01
N SER A 239 18.97 18.49 0.85
CA SER A 239 18.58 17.83 -0.39
C SER A 239 18.54 18.79 -1.57
N LYS A 240 18.97 18.28 -2.72
CA LYS A 240 18.93 18.99 -4.00
C LYS A 240 17.55 18.98 -4.64
N PHE A 241 16.59 18.21 -4.11
CA PHE A 241 15.27 18.08 -4.70
C PHE A 241 14.28 19.03 -4.01
N LYS A 242 14.34 20.31 -4.40
CA LYS A 242 13.48 21.37 -3.89
C LYS A 242 12.43 21.74 -4.92
N PHE A 243 11.17 21.68 -4.53
CA PHE A 243 10.02 21.95 -5.38
C PHE A 243 9.23 23.13 -4.82
N LYS A 244 8.56 23.84 -5.72
CA LYS A 244 7.48 24.76 -5.40
C LYS A 244 6.17 24.09 -5.74
N VAL A 245 5.21 24.12 -4.83
CA VAL A 245 3.83 23.73 -5.07
C VAL A 245 2.95 24.96 -4.95
N GLU A 246 2.18 25.26 -6.00
CA GLU A 246 1.34 26.45 -6.07
C GLU A 246 -0.14 26.05 -6.16
N LEU A 247 -0.96 26.55 -5.22
CA LEU A 247 -2.42 26.38 -5.22
C LEU A 247 -3.07 27.62 -5.84
N ARG A 248 -3.73 27.45 -7.00
CA ARG A 248 -4.42 28.50 -7.77
C ARG A 248 -5.93 28.29 -7.83
#